data_AF-A0A2D5VKY1-F1
#
_entry.id   AF-A0A2D5VKY1-F1
#
_cell.length_a   1.000
_cell.length_b   1.000
_cell.length_c   1.000
_cell.angle_alpha   90.00
_cell.angle_beta   90.00
_cell.angle_gamma   90.00
#
_symmetry.space_group_name_H-M   'P 1'
#
loop_
_entity.id
_entity.type
_entity.pdbx_description
1 polymer ?
#
loop_
_entity_poly.entity_id
_entity_poly.type
_entity_poly.pdbx_seq_one_letter_code
_entity_poly.pdbx_strand_id
1 'polypeptide(L)'
;MASVTWTKAEPNALMERVLSPANLRRAYRRVVNNRGAPGADGLSVDELAGYLKQYWPSLRERLQTGEYQPYGVRAVNIPKPADFGERDRAFR
;
A
#
# COMPACT_ATOMS: atom_id res chain seq x y z
N MET A 1 23.26 13.05 -26.00
CA MET A 1 22.38 12.10 -25.30
C MET A 1 21.85 12.78 -24.04
N ALA A 2 20.64 13.33 -24.09
CA ALA A 2 20.05 14.02 -22.94
C ALA A 2 19.38 12.98 -22.02
N SER A 3 19.90 12.84 -20.80
CA SER A 3 19.27 12.06 -19.73
C SER A 3 18.01 12.78 -19.29
N VAL A 4 16.85 12.21 -19.60
CA VAL A 4 15.57 12.68 -19.06
C VAL A 4 15.44 12.10 -17.66
N THR A 5 15.78 12.88 -16.63
CA THR A 5 15.54 12.50 -15.24
C THR A 5 14.09 12.80 -14.86
N TRP A 6 13.16 11.93 -15.26
CA TRP A 6 11.81 11.90 -14.69
C TRP A 6 11.86 11.36 -13.26
N THR A 7 12.33 12.17 -12.30
CA THR A 7 11.87 12.17 -10.90
C THR A 7 12.69 13.18 -10.10
N LYS A 8 12.00 14.14 -9.49
CA LYS A 8 12.52 15.01 -8.42
C LYS A 8 12.57 14.24 -7.08
N ALA A 9 13.11 13.03 -7.10
CA ALA A 9 13.20 12.19 -5.91
C ALA A 9 14.57 12.43 -5.27
N GLU A 10 14.56 13.17 -4.15
CA GLU A 10 15.74 13.28 -3.27
C GLU A 10 16.20 11.87 -2.88
N PRO A 11 17.40 11.41 -3.29
CA PRO A 11 17.70 9.98 -3.37
C PRO A 11 17.71 9.20 -2.05
N ASN A 12 17.78 9.82 -0.87
CA ASN A 12 18.08 9.07 0.37
C ASN A 12 17.06 9.22 1.52
N ALA A 13 16.00 10.02 1.39
CA ALA A 13 15.05 10.27 2.50
C ALA A 13 13.62 9.75 2.27
N LEU A 14 13.32 9.16 1.10
CA LEU A 14 11.94 8.79 0.76
C LEU A 14 11.41 7.69 1.70
N MET A 15 12.18 6.64 1.96
CA MET A 15 11.76 5.54 2.84
C MET A 15 11.55 6.03 4.27
N GLU A 16 12.42 6.90 4.78
CA GLU A 16 12.25 7.51 6.11
C GLU A 16 10.95 8.33 6.21
N ARG A 17 10.62 9.08 5.16
CA ARG A 17 9.34 9.82 5.08
C ARG A 17 8.14 8.89 5.02
N VAL A 18 8.23 7.79 4.27
CA VAL A 18 7.19 6.75 4.20
C VAL A 18 6.96 6.13 5.59
N LEU A 19 8.04 5.83 6.32
CA LEU A 19 8.01 5.24 7.65
C LEU A 19 7.78 6.26 8.78
N SER A 20 7.58 7.54 8.44
CA SER A 20 7.34 8.57 9.46
C SER A 20 6.06 8.28 10.26
N PRO A 21 6.04 8.49 11.59
CA PRO A 21 4.87 8.22 12.42
C PRO A 21 3.61 8.97 11.97
N ALA A 22 3.76 10.18 11.42
CA ALA A 22 2.66 10.96 10.86
C ALA A 22 2.07 10.29 9.62
N ASN A 23 2.91 9.84 8.68
CA ASN A 23 2.45 9.17 7.47
C ASN A 23 1.78 7.83 7.79
N LEU A 24 2.38 7.01 8.65
CA LEU A 24 1.82 5.70 9.02
C LEU A 24 0.46 5.82 9.72
N ARG A 25 0.27 6.81 10.61
CA ARG A 25 -1.05 7.08 11.21
C ARG A 25 -2.09 7.49 10.17
N ARG A 26 -1.70 8.28 9.17
CA ARG A 26 -2.59 8.64 8.05
C ARG A 26 -2.93 7.44 7.19
N ALA A 27 -1.95 6.60 6.87
CA ALA A 27 -2.13 5.38 6.09
C ALA A 27 -3.06 4.39 6.82
N TYR A 28 -2.81 4.14 8.11
CA TYR A 28 -3.63 3.27 8.94
C TYR A 28 -5.10 3.70 8.95
N ARG A 29 -5.37 5.00 9.21
CA ARG A 29 -6.76 5.52 9.20
C ARG A 29 -7.46 5.29 7.85
N ARG A 30 -6.74 5.44 6.74
CA ARG A 30 -7.31 5.22 5.41
C ARG A 30 -7.63 3.75 5.17
N VAL A 31 -6.74 2.84 5.59
CA VAL A 31 -6.99 1.38 5.51
C VAL A 31 -8.23 1.01 6.33
N VAL A 32 -8.34 1.53 7.55
CA VAL A 32 -9.51 1.28 8.40
C VAL A 32 -10.80 1.80 7.75
N ASN A 33 -10.75 3.02 7.21
CA ASN A 33 -11.93 3.63 6.59
C ASN A 33 -12.37 2.92 5.30
N ASN A 34 -11.45 2.28 4.57
CA ASN A 34 -11.78 1.52 3.37
C ASN A 34 -12.59 0.26 3.66
N ARG A 35 -12.54 -0.28 4.90
CA ARG A 35 -13.28 -1.48 5.34
C ARG A 35 -13.18 -2.65 4.36
N GLY A 36 -12.00 -2.81 3.76
CA GLY A 36 -11.76 -3.84 2.74
C GLY A 36 -11.78 -5.25 3.32
N ALA A 37 -12.04 -6.23 2.46
CA ALA A 37 -11.91 -7.64 2.83
C ALA A 37 -10.44 -7.99 3.16
N PRO A 38 -10.19 -8.96 4.06
CA PRO A 38 -8.84 -9.43 4.37
C PRO A 38 -8.08 -9.92 3.13
N GLY A 39 -6.75 -9.77 3.17
CA GLY A 39 -5.85 -10.23 2.12
C GLY A 39 -5.65 -11.75 2.12
N ALA A 40 -4.57 -12.21 1.47
CA ALA A 40 -4.19 -13.62 1.48
C ALA A 40 -3.69 -14.09 2.86
N ASP A 41 -3.29 -13.14 3.71
CA ASP A 41 -2.91 -13.32 5.11
C ASP A 41 -4.11 -13.53 6.05
N GLY A 42 -5.33 -13.29 5.58
CA GLY A 42 -6.55 -13.41 6.39
C GLY A 42 -6.71 -12.35 7.47
N LEU A 43 -5.83 -11.34 7.50
CA LEU A 43 -5.75 -10.36 8.59
C LEU A 43 -6.82 -9.28 8.39
N SER A 44 -7.75 -9.17 9.35
CA SER A 44 -8.80 -8.17 9.31
C SER A 44 -8.29 -6.78 9.70
N VAL A 45 -9.07 -5.76 9.34
CA VAL A 45 -8.80 -4.37 9.71
C VAL A 45 -8.77 -4.19 11.24
N ASP A 46 -9.57 -4.95 11.97
CA ASP A 46 -9.65 -4.88 13.44
C ASP A 46 -8.41 -5.50 14.10
N GLU A 47 -7.87 -6.57 13.51
CA GLU A 47 -6.65 -7.25 13.99
C GLU A 47 -5.37 -6.49 13.63
N LEU A 48 -5.40 -5.65 12.58
CA LEU A 48 -4.25 -4.93 12.05
C LEU A 48 -3.50 -4.11 13.11
N ALA A 49 -4.21 -3.48 14.04
CA ALA A 49 -3.57 -2.68 15.10
C ALA A 49 -2.72 -3.54 16.04
N GLY A 50 -3.22 -4.72 16.42
CA GLY A 50 -2.51 -5.67 17.27
C GLY A 50 -1.28 -6.22 16.56
N TYR A 51 -1.46 -6.66 15.31
CA TYR A 51 -0.37 -7.15 14.47
C TYR A 51 0.76 -6.13 14.32
N LEU A 52 0.42 -4.88 13.98
CA LEU A 52 1.44 -3.83 13.87
C LEU A 52 2.15 -3.58 15.19
N LYS A 53 1.45 -3.53 16.34
CA LYS A 53 2.12 -3.36 17.65
C LYS A 53 3.12 -4.47 17.95
N GLN A 54 2.81 -5.70 17.56
CA GLN A 54 3.65 -6.87 17.81
C GLN A 54 4.87 -6.93 16.88
N TYR A 55 4.68 -6.67 15.58
CA TYR A 55 5.70 -6.95 14.55
C TYR A 55 6.37 -5.69 13.97
N TRP A 56 5.96 -4.49 14.39
CA TRP A 56 6.48 -3.24 13.81
C TRP A 56 8.00 -3.08 13.81
N PRO A 57 8.74 -3.41 14.89
CA PRO A 57 10.20 -3.26 14.89
C PRO A 57 10.86 -4.05 13.75
N SER A 58 10.49 -5.32 13.59
CA SER A 58 11.02 -6.21 12.55
C SER A 58 10.56 -5.80 11.15
N LEU A 59 9.29 -5.38 10.98
CA LEU A 59 8.79 -4.88 9.70
C LEU A 59 9.54 -3.62 9.26
N ARG A 60 9.78 -2.70 10.19
CA ARG A 60 10.50 -1.45 9.91
C ARG A 60 11.92 -1.73 9.46
N GLU A 61 12.64 -2.61 10.17
CA GLU A 61 13.99 -3.01 9.80
C GLU A 61 14.03 -3.59 8.38
N ARG A 62 13.17 -4.58 8.09
CA ARG A 62 13.07 -5.19 6.76
C ARG A 62 12.70 -4.21 5.65
N LEU A 63 11.87 -3.20 5.95
CA LEU A 63 11.53 -2.14 4.99
C LEU A 63 12.72 -1.20 4.74
N GLN A 64 13.55 -0.95 5.75
CA GLN A 64 14.76 -0.13 5.62
C GLN A 64 15.90 -0.87 4.92
N THR A 65 16.06 -2.17 5.16
CA THR A 65 17.09 -3.00 4.51
C THR A 65 16.69 -3.46 3.11
N GLY A 66 15.41 -3.32 2.74
CA GLY A 66 14.88 -3.78 1.46
C GLY A 66 14.53 -5.28 1.42
N GLU A 67 14.56 -5.97 2.56
CA GLU A 67 14.26 -7.40 2.71
C GLU A 67 12.77 -7.69 2.96
N TYR A 68 11.95 -6.65 3.00
CA TYR A 68 10.50 -6.82 3.13
C TYR A 68 9.92 -7.40 1.84
N GLN A 69 9.31 -8.58 1.97
CA GLN A 69 8.59 -9.25 0.89
C GLN A 69 7.10 -9.19 1.22
N PRO A 70 6.28 -8.47 0.43
CA PRO A 70 4.84 -8.42 0.64
C PRO A 70 4.20 -9.78 0.31
N TYR A 71 3.10 -10.10 0.99
CA TYR A 71 2.26 -11.23 0.62
C TYR A 71 1.64 -11.03 -0.77
N GLY A 72 1.37 -12.14 -1.45
CA GLY A 72 0.62 -12.14 -2.71
C GLY A 72 -0.76 -11.51 -2.54
N VAL A 73 -1.26 -10.85 -3.59
CA VAL A 73 -2.60 -10.26 -3.61
C VAL A 73 -3.65 -11.39 -3.70
N ARG A 74 -4.68 -11.35 -2.85
CA ARG A 74 -5.79 -12.31 -2.92
C ARG A 74 -6.60 -12.07 -4.20
N ALA A 75 -6.64 -13.06 -5.08
CA ALA A 75 -7.52 -13.04 -6.24
C ALA A 75 -8.98 -13.17 -5.77
N VAL A 76 -9.82 -12.19 -6.11
CA VAL A 76 -11.26 -12.23 -5.88
C VAL A 76 -11.97 -12.08 -7.21
N ASN A 77 -12.91 -12.98 -7.50
CA ASN A 77 -13.78 -12.83 -8.66
C ASN A 77 -14.83 -11.76 -8.33
N ILE A 78 -14.70 -10.58 -8.94
CA ILE A 78 -15.67 -9.50 -8.80
C ILE A 78 -16.51 -9.49 -10.08
N PRO A 79 -17.80 -9.91 -10.03
CA PRO A 79 -18.66 -9.83 -11.19
C PRO A 79 -18.80 -8.36 -11.60
N LYS A 80 -18.52 -8.07 -12.87
CA LYS A 80 -18.72 -6.72 -13.42
C LYS A 80 -20.22 -6.44 -13.48
N PRO A 81 -20.69 -5.23 -13.14
CA PRO A 81 -22.09 -4.87 -13.28
C PRO A 81 -22.51 -4.89 -14.76
N ALA A 82 -23.72 -5.36 -15.04
CA ALA A 82 -24.21 -5.61 -16.40
C ALA A 82 -24.32 -4.34 -17.27
N ASP A 83 -24.34 -3.14 -16.67
CA ASP A 83 -24.65 -1.88 -17.38
C ASP A 83 -23.43 -1.05 -17.80
N PHE A 84 -22.20 -1.55 -17.66
CA PHE A 84 -21.01 -0.84 -18.16
C PHE A 84 -20.75 -1.17 -19.63
N GLY A 85 -21.57 -0.61 -20.51
CA GLY A 85 -21.23 -0.40 -21.92
C GLY A 85 -19.94 0.41 -22.07
N GLU A 86 -19.28 0.23 -23.21
CA GLU A 86 -17.97 0.78 -23.57
C GLU A 86 -17.90 2.30 -23.31
N ARG A 87 -17.11 2.71 -22.31
CA ARG A 87 -16.78 4.13 -22.10
C ARG A 87 -15.39 4.39 -22.65
N ASP A 88 -15.36 4.86 -23.89
CA ASP A 88 -14.16 5.36 -24.54
C ASP A 88 -13.66 6.61 -23.81
N ARG A 89 -12.66 6.44 -22.94
CA ARG A 89 -11.99 7.56 -22.27
C ARG A 89 -10.93 8.12 -23.20
N ALA A 90 -11.36 8.89 -24.18
CA ALA A 90 -10.49 9.91 -24.78
C ALA A 90 -10.14 10.91 -23.67
N PHE A 91 -8.97 10.74 -23.05
CA PHE A 91 -8.38 11.71 -22.15
C PHE A 91 -8.14 13.01 -22.94
N ARG A 92 -8.79 14.09 -22.52
CA ARG A 92 -8.45 15.46 -22.89
C ARG A 92 -7.55 16.04 -21.80
#